data_AF-A0A8B7IW86-F1
#
_entry.id   AF-A0A8B7IW86-F1
#
_cell.length_a   1.000
_cell.length_b   1.000
_cell.length_c   1.000
_cell.angle_alpha   90.00
_cell.angle_beta   90.00
_cell.angle_gamma   90.00
#
_symmetry.space_group_name_H-M   'P 1'
#
loop_
_entity.id
_entity.type
_entity.pdbx_description
1 polymer ?
#
loop_
_entity_poly.entity_id
_entity_poly.type
_entity_poly.pdbx_seq_one_letter_code
_entity_poly.pdbx_strand_id
1 'polypeptide(L)'
;MKHPPPELSPMPEGLSPQQVVRRHILGSIVQSERSYVDSLKRILQDYRNPLLEMEPKVLSARKCQVVFFRLKEILQCHSMFQIALASRVAEWDATEKIGDLFVASFSKSMVLDVYSDYVNNFTTAMSLIKKACLTKPAFLEFLK
;
A
#
# COMPACT_ATOMS: atom_id res chain seq x y z
N MET A 1 12.22 -11.49 10.82
CA MET A 1 11.10 -12.32 11.31
C MET A 1 9.85 -11.93 10.53
N LYS A 2 9.21 -12.85 9.81
CA LYS A 2 7.95 -12.55 9.11
C LYS A 2 6.84 -12.61 10.15
N HIS A 3 6.16 -11.48 10.41
CA HIS A 3 4.95 -11.49 11.23
C HIS A 3 3.91 -12.40 10.56
N PRO A 4 3.18 -13.23 11.33
CA PRO A 4 2.09 -14.03 10.77
C PRO A 4 1.09 -13.10 10.08
N PRO A 5 0.47 -13.52 8.97
CA PRO A 5 -0.53 -12.71 8.30
C PRO A 5 -1.64 -12.36 9.30
N PRO A 6 -2.15 -11.11 9.29
CA PRO A 6 -3.32 -10.75 10.07
C PRO A 6 -4.48 -11.65 9.61
N GLU A 7 -4.84 -12.64 10.42
CA GLU A 7 -5.95 -13.54 10.14
C GLU A 7 -6.82 -13.61 11.39
N LEU A 8 -8.12 -13.43 11.19
CA LEU A 8 -9.09 -13.57 12.26
C LEU A 8 -9.14 -15.03 12.72
N SER A 9 -9.31 -15.23 14.02
CA SER A 9 -9.63 -16.53 14.58
C SER A 9 -10.89 -17.13 13.92
N PRO A 10 -11.15 -18.44 14.05
CA PRO A 10 -12.45 -19.01 13.70
C PRO A 10 -13.57 -18.24 14.41
N MET A 11 -14.74 -18.15 13.78
CA MET A 11 -15.88 -17.41 14.34
C MET A 11 -16.32 -18.06 15.67
N PRO A 12 -16.31 -17.33 16.80
CA PRO A 12 -16.83 -17.84 18.06
C PRO A 12 -18.32 -18.16 17.98
N GLU A 13 -18.76 -19.13 18.78
CA GLU A 13 -20.19 -19.40 18.98
C GLU A 13 -20.84 -18.30 19.83
N GLY A 14 -22.15 -18.08 19.66
CA GLY A 14 -22.92 -17.16 20.49
C GLY A 14 -22.77 -15.67 20.17
N LEU A 15 -22.13 -15.30 19.05
CA LEU A 15 -22.08 -13.90 18.61
C LEU A 15 -23.47 -13.36 18.24
N SER A 16 -23.72 -12.12 18.61
CA SER A 16 -24.89 -11.37 18.11
C SER A 16 -24.77 -11.10 16.61
N PRO A 17 -25.90 -10.87 15.90
CA PRO A 17 -25.86 -10.51 14.48
C PRO A 17 -24.97 -9.30 14.17
N GLN A 18 -24.89 -8.32 15.07
CA GLN A 18 -24.03 -7.15 14.90
C GLN A 18 -22.54 -7.51 15.01
N GLN A 19 -22.15 -8.38 15.95
CA GLN A 19 -20.78 -8.84 16.11
C GLN A 19 -20.29 -9.63 14.89
N VAL A 20 -21.17 -10.46 14.32
CA VAL A 20 -20.90 -11.17 13.06
C VAL A 20 -20.63 -10.17 11.93
N VAL A 21 -21.47 -9.14 11.77
CA VAL A 21 -21.26 -8.09 10.77
C VAL A 21 -19.93 -7.35 11.02
N ARG A 22 -19.62 -6.94 12.26
CA ARG A 22 -18.36 -6.25 12.57
C ARG A 22 -17.14 -7.13 12.23
N ARG A 23 -17.21 -8.43 12.51
CA ARG A 23 -16.15 -9.40 12.17
C ARG A 23 -15.94 -9.50 10.65
N HIS A 24 -17.02 -9.54 9.85
CA HIS A 24 -16.91 -9.54 8.39
C HIS A 24 -16.31 -8.24 7.83
N ILE A 25 -16.69 -7.09 8.40
CA ILE A 25 -16.12 -5.79 8.04
C ILE A 25 -14.62 -5.79 8.34
N LEU A 26 -14.22 -6.25 9.53
CA LEU A 26 -12.81 -6.37 9.90
C LEU A 26 -12.04 -7.28 8.94
N GLY A 27 -12.58 -8.47 8.63
CA GLY A 27 -11.97 -9.38 7.66
C GLY A 27 -11.78 -8.73 6.28
N SER A 28 -12.77 -7.96 5.84
CA SER A 28 -12.69 -7.20 4.58
C SER A 28 -11.60 -6.12 4.61
N ILE A 29 -11.46 -5.39 5.72
CA ILE A 29 -10.41 -4.38 5.91
C ILE A 29 -9.02 -5.02 5.89
N VAL A 30 -8.85 -6.14 6.60
CA VAL A 30 -7.58 -6.88 6.66
C VAL A 30 -7.16 -7.36 5.27
N GLN A 31 -8.09 -7.94 4.52
CA GLN A 31 -7.84 -8.45 3.19
C GLN A 31 -7.53 -7.33 2.20
N SER A 32 -8.29 -6.23 2.23
CA SER A 32 -8.07 -5.11 1.32
C SER A 32 -6.74 -4.41 1.61
N GLU A 33 -6.37 -4.24 2.88
CA GLU A 33 -5.09 -3.68 3.29
C GLU A 33 -3.91 -4.55 2.85
N ARG A 34 -4.03 -5.87 3.01
CA ARG A 34 -3.02 -6.83 2.50
C ARG A 34 -2.82 -6.67 1.00
N SER A 35 -3.91 -6.70 0.23
CA SER A 35 -3.86 -6.54 -1.23
C SER A 35 -3.25 -5.18 -1.64
N TYR A 36 -3.55 -4.11 -0.89
CA TYR A 36 -2.99 -2.79 -1.15
C TYR A 36 -1.48 -2.72 -0.90
N VAL A 37 -1.01 -3.18 0.26
CA VAL A 37 0.41 -3.26 0.59
C VAL A 37 1.19 -4.11 -0.41
N ASP A 38 0.64 -5.26 -0.81
CA ASP A 38 1.28 -6.14 -1.78
C ASP A 38 1.36 -5.49 -3.17
N SER A 39 0.35 -4.73 -3.57
CA SER A 39 0.38 -3.94 -4.82
C SER A 39 1.46 -2.85 -4.79
N LEU A 40 1.58 -2.12 -3.67
CA LEU A 40 2.64 -1.11 -3.50
C LEU A 40 4.05 -1.73 -3.55
N LYS A 41 4.25 -2.87 -2.88
CA LYS A 41 5.51 -3.62 -2.94
C LYS A 41 5.83 -4.05 -4.36
N ARG A 42 4.84 -4.57 -5.10
CA ARG A 42 4.99 -4.97 -6.50
C ARG A 42 5.45 -3.81 -7.38
N ILE A 43 4.86 -2.62 -7.23
CA ILE A 43 5.28 -1.43 -7.98
C ILE A 43 6.78 -1.13 -7.73
N LEU A 44 7.25 -1.29 -6.49
CA LEU A 44 8.66 -1.06 -6.18
C LEU A 44 9.57 -2.17 -6.72
N GLN A 45 9.18 -3.43 -6.56
CA GLN A 45 9.99 -4.60 -6.87
C GLN A 45 10.06 -4.89 -8.36
N ASP A 46 8.94 -4.79 -9.06
CA ASP A 46 8.83 -5.22 -10.46
C ASP A 46 9.06 -4.05 -11.42
N TYR A 47 8.92 -2.81 -10.96
CA TYR A 47 9.05 -1.62 -11.81
C TYR A 47 10.15 -0.68 -11.35
N ARG A 48 10.03 -0.09 -10.15
CA ARG A 48 10.97 0.98 -9.71
C ARG A 48 12.41 0.50 -9.62
N ASN A 49 12.65 -0.60 -8.92
CA ASN A 49 14.01 -1.08 -8.67
C ASN A 49 14.67 -1.57 -9.98
N PRO A 50 14.00 -2.39 -10.83
CA PRO A 50 14.54 -2.77 -12.13
C PRO A 50 14.87 -1.55 -12.99
N LEU A 51 13.99 -0.56 -13.09
CA LEU A 51 14.26 0.67 -13.86
C LEU A 51 15.48 1.45 -13.37
N LEU A 52 15.80 1.40 -12.08
CA LEU A 52 16.99 2.03 -11.50
C LEU A 52 18.26 1.20 -11.71
N GLU A 53 18.13 -0.12 -11.75
CA GLU A 53 19.26 -1.07 -11.83
C GLU A 53 19.67 -1.37 -13.28
N MET A 54 18.75 -1.28 -14.25
CA MET A 54 18.99 -1.57 -15.67
C MET A 54 20.18 -0.81 -16.27
N GLU A 55 20.98 -1.50 -17.07
CA GLU A 55 21.99 -0.91 -17.95
C GLU A 55 21.84 -1.47 -19.38
N PRO A 56 21.73 -0.61 -20.42
CA PRO A 56 21.72 0.85 -20.36
C PRO A 56 20.43 1.39 -19.71
N LYS A 57 20.53 2.55 -19.07
CA LYS A 57 19.39 3.21 -18.42
C LYS A 57 18.26 3.54 -19.43
N VAL A 58 17.13 2.84 -19.31
CA VAL A 58 15.92 3.14 -20.10
C VAL A 58 15.17 4.37 -19.58
N LEU A 59 15.31 4.70 -18.30
CA LEU A 59 14.80 5.92 -17.67
C LEU A 59 15.87 6.50 -16.74
N SER A 60 16.00 7.83 -16.68
CA SER A 60 16.99 8.44 -15.79
C SER A 60 16.51 8.37 -14.34
N ALA A 61 17.45 8.31 -13.38
CA ALA A 61 17.13 8.27 -11.96
C ALA A 61 16.19 9.40 -11.52
N ARG A 62 16.39 10.62 -12.03
CA ARG A 62 15.50 11.77 -11.80
C ARG A 62 14.07 11.53 -12.28
N LYS A 63 13.90 10.94 -13.48
CA LYS A 63 12.57 10.62 -14.00
C LYS A 63 11.92 9.49 -13.19
N CYS A 64 12.69 8.47 -12.76
CA CYS A 64 12.18 7.44 -11.84
C CYS A 64 11.72 8.04 -10.51
N GLN A 65 12.48 8.98 -9.93
CA GLN A 65 12.08 9.67 -8.70
C GLN A 65 10.75 10.40 -8.84
N VAL A 66 10.50 11.07 -9.98
CA VAL A 66 9.21 11.71 -10.24
C VAL A 66 8.10 10.68 -10.44
N VAL A 67 8.33 9.61 -11.21
CA VAL A 67 7.31 8.58 -11.47
C VAL A 67 6.87 7.86 -10.19
N PHE A 68 7.81 7.58 -9.28
CA PHE A 68 7.56 6.85 -8.04
C PHE A 68 7.62 7.75 -6.79
N PHE A 69 7.37 9.04 -6.95
CA PHE A 69 7.43 10.03 -5.87
C PHE A 69 6.50 9.62 -4.73
N ARG A 70 6.91 9.74 -3.47
CA ARG A 70 6.15 9.40 -2.24
C ARG A 70 5.68 7.95 -2.06
N LEU A 71 5.89 7.07 -3.04
CA LEU A 71 5.37 5.70 -3.00
C LEU A 71 5.92 4.88 -1.82
N LYS A 72 7.20 5.10 -1.45
CA LYS A 72 7.83 4.38 -0.32
C LYS A 72 7.23 4.80 1.01
N GLU A 73 6.96 6.09 1.18
CA GLU A 73 6.34 6.65 2.39
C GLU A 73 4.90 6.16 2.55
N ILE A 74 4.13 6.08 1.46
CA ILE A 74 2.80 5.45 1.47
C ILE A 74 2.89 3.99 1.89
N LEU A 75 3.80 3.22 1.29
CA LEU A 75 4.01 1.82 1.66
C LEU A 75 4.40 1.68 3.14
N GLN A 76 5.23 2.57 3.67
CA GLN A 76 5.62 2.54 5.07
C GLN A 76 4.43 2.81 6.00
N CYS A 77 3.60 3.81 5.68
CA CYS A 77 2.39 4.12 6.44
C CYS A 77 1.46 2.90 6.53
N HIS A 78 1.21 2.25 5.39
CA HIS A 78 0.36 1.07 5.31
C HIS A 78 1.00 -0.18 5.92
N SER A 79 2.31 -0.36 5.80
CA SER A 79 3.02 -1.45 6.47
C SER A 79 2.92 -1.35 8.00
N MET A 80 3.00 -0.12 8.54
CA MET A 80 2.79 0.12 9.97
C MET A 80 1.34 -0.13 10.38
N PHE A 81 0.38 0.33 9.59
CA PHE A 81 -1.04 0.08 9.84
C PHE A 81 -1.35 -1.43 9.81
N GLN A 82 -0.80 -2.18 8.86
CA GLN A 82 -0.92 -3.63 8.77
C GLN A 82 -0.40 -4.35 10.02
N ILE A 83 0.72 -3.90 10.60
CA ILE A 83 1.26 -4.47 11.86
C ILE A 83 0.31 -4.19 13.03
N ALA A 84 -0.19 -2.95 13.13
CA ALA A 84 -1.15 -2.58 14.17
C ALA A 84 -2.47 -3.35 14.02
N LEU A 85 -2.92 -3.55 12.78
CA LEU A 85 -4.11 -4.31 12.45
C LEU A 85 -3.96 -5.78 12.83
N ALA A 86 -2.81 -6.39 12.55
CA ALA A 86 -2.51 -7.76 12.98
C ALA A 86 -2.61 -7.93 14.50
N SER A 87 -2.10 -6.96 15.25
CA SER A 87 -2.20 -6.96 16.72
C SER A 87 -3.66 -6.87 17.18
N ARG A 88 -4.46 -6.00 16.55
CA ARG A 88 -5.89 -5.85 16.88
C ARG A 88 -6.73 -7.07 16.51
N VAL A 89 -6.40 -7.72 15.41
CA VAL A 89 -7.08 -8.94 14.94
C VAL A 89 -6.87 -10.09 15.93
N ALA A 90 -5.68 -10.22 16.51
CA ALA A 90 -5.37 -11.24 17.51
C ALA A 90 -6.20 -11.12 18.80
N GLU A 91 -6.65 -9.90 19.14
CA GLU A 91 -7.40 -9.60 20.36
C GLU A 91 -8.82 -9.07 20.06
N TRP A 92 -9.32 -9.31 18.84
CA TRP A 92 -10.55 -8.67 18.36
C TRP A 92 -11.75 -8.96 19.26
N ASP A 93 -11.91 -10.23 19.68
CA ASP A 93 -13.05 -10.71 20.45
C ASP A 93 -13.13 -10.09 21.86
N ALA A 94 -12.07 -9.44 22.33
CA ALA A 94 -12.05 -8.71 23.61
C ALA A 94 -12.28 -7.19 23.45
N THR A 95 -11.88 -6.61 22.32
CA THR A 95 -11.82 -5.14 22.15
C THR A 95 -12.92 -4.59 21.25
N GLU A 96 -13.28 -5.31 20.17
CA GLU A 96 -14.27 -4.92 19.15
C GLU A 96 -14.22 -3.45 18.67
N LYS A 97 -13.02 -2.86 18.67
CA LYS A 97 -12.77 -1.47 18.27
C LYS A 97 -11.65 -1.46 17.24
N ILE A 98 -11.74 -0.60 16.24
CA ILE A 98 -10.67 -0.40 15.23
C ILE A 98 -10.44 1.07 14.88
N GLY A 99 -11.39 1.96 15.17
CA GLY A 99 -11.33 3.38 14.78
C GLY A 99 -10.11 4.13 15.31
N ASP A 100 -9.61 3.74 16.48
CA ASP A 100 -8.38 4.28 17.07
C ASP A 100 -7.14 3.99 16.22
N LEU A 101 -7.06 2.83 15.55
CA LEU A 101 -5.96 2.52 14.63
C LEU A 101 -5.99 3.42 13.40
N PHE A 102 -7.18 3.67 12.85
CA PHE A 102 -7.33 4.57 11.69
C PHE A 102 -6.91 5.99 12.05
N VAL A 103 -7.35 6.50 13.20
CA VAL A 103 -6.96 7.84 13.68
C VAL A 103 -5.45 7.92 13.89
N ALA A 104 -4.86 6.95 14.59
CA ALA A 104 -3.43 6.93 14.88
C ALA A 104 -2.56 6.81 13.61
N SER A 105 -3.07 6.15 12.58
CA SER A 105 -2.32 5.88 11.35
C SER A 105 -2.49 6.99 10.32
N PHE A 106 -3.71 7.52 10.13
CA PHE A 106 -4.03 8.35 8.97
C PHE A 106 -4.46 9.78 9.30
N SER A 107 -4.66 10.14 10.58
CA SER A 107 -5.01 11.53 10.96
C SER A 107 -3.80 12.45 11.21
N LYS A 108 -2.58 11.98 10.93
CA LYS A 108 -1.36 12.79 11.06
C LYS A 108 -1.19 13.68 9.83
N SER A 109 -0.85 14.97 10.03
CA SER A 109 -0.59 15.92 8.93
C SER A 109 0.44 15.41 7.93
N MET A 110 1.50 14.77 8.42
CA MET A 110 2.52 14.16 7.56
C MET A 110 1.94 13.14 6.57
N VAL A 111 0.90 12.38 6.94
CA VAL A 111 0.26 11.42 6.03
C VAL A 111 -0.56 12.14 4.97
N LEU A 112 -1.31 13.18 5.37
CA LEU A 112 -2.00 14.06 4.44
C LEU A 112 -1.02 14.63 3.41
N ASP A 113 0.10 15.20 3.85
CA ASP A 113 1.10 15.81 2.98
C ASP A 113 1.66 14.80 1.96
N VAL A 114 2.01 13.58 2.42
CA VAL A 114 2.50 12.49 1.56
C VAL A 114 1.46 12.11 0.50
N TYR A 115 0.19 11.98 0.88
CA TYR A 115 -0.88 11.64 -0.06
C TYR A 115 -1.17 12.77 -1.04
N SER A 116 -1.22 14.01 -0.57
CA SER A 116 -1.38 15.19 -1.41
C SER A 116 -0.26 15.27 -2.45
N ASP A 117 0.99 15.12 -2.03
CA ASP A 117 2.15 15.08 -2.91
C ASP A 117 2.06 13.97 -3.96
N TYR A 118 1.67 12.75 -3.54
CA TYR A 118 1.52 11.60 -4.44
C TYR A 118 0.44 11.83 -5.50
N VAL A 119 -0.75 12.26 -5.07
CA VAL A 119 -1.91 12.48 -5.94
C VAL A 119 -1.67 13.66 -6.89
N ASN A 120 -1.13 14.77 -6.39
CA ASN A 120 -0.84 15.96 -7.20
C ASN A 120 0.22 15.66 -8.27
N ASN A 121 1.14 14.73 -8.01
CA ASN A 121 2.15 14.32 -8.97
C ASN A 121 1.62 13.35 -10.05
N PHE A 122 0.42 12.80 -9.92
CA PHE A 122 -0.11 11.77 -10.83
C PHE A 122 -0.06 12.19 -12.31
N THR A 123 -0.56 13.38 -12.65
CA THR A 123 -0.58 13.89 -14.03
C THR A 123 0.84 13.99 -14.60
N THR A 124 1.80 14.46 -13.79
CA THR A 124 3.21 14.59 -14.18
C THR A 124 3.85 13.23 -14.41
N ALA A 125 3.66 12.28 -13.48
CA ALA A 125 4.17 10.92 -13.59
C ALA A 125 3.62 10.22 -14.85
N MET A 126 2.32 10.29 -15.07
CA MET A 126 1.68 9.65 -16.23
C MET A 126 2.11 10.28 -17.56
N SER A 127 2.30 11.60 -17.61
CA SER A 127 2.86 12.28 -18.78
C SER A 127 4.28 11.80 -19.12
N LEU A 128 5.13 11.65 -18.09
CA LEU A 128 6.48 11.11 -18.26
C LEU A 128 6.48 9.66 -18.75
N ILE A 129 5.64 8.80 -18.18
CA ILE A 129 5.50 7.40 -18.60
C ILE A 129 5.06 7.35 -20.06
N LYS A 130 3.97 8.03 -20.43
CA LYS A 130 3.45 8.06 -21.81
C LYS A 130 4.50 8.53 -22.80
N LYS A 131 5.20 9.63 -22.48
CA LYS A 131 6.29 10.13 -23.34
C LYS A 131 7.43 9.12 -23.47
N ALA A 132 7.82 8.47 -22.38
CA ALA A 132 8.86 7.45 -22.41
C ALA A 132 8.47 6.24 -23.27
N CYS A 133 7.21 5.77 -23.19
CA CYS A 133 6.71 4.71 -24.07
C CYS A 133 6.81 5.07 -25.55
N LEU A 134 6.51 6.33 -25.91
CA LEU A 134 6.54 6.80 -27.30
C LEU A 134 7.96 6.99 -27.83
N THR A 135 8.88 7.50 -27.00
CA THR A 135 10.22 7.90 -27.47
C THR A 135 11.32 6.90 -27.15
N LYS A 136 11.05 5.85 -26.38
CA LYS A 136 12.06 4.88 -25.93
C LYS A 136 11.55 3.44 -26.06
N PRO A 137 11.85 2.74 -27.18
CA PRO A 137 11.40 1.37 -27.41
C PRO A 137 11.79 0.39 -26.29
N ALA A 138 13.00 0.51 -25.73
CA ALA A 138 13.45 -0.34 -24.62
C ALA A 138 12.65 -0.13 -23.31
N PHE A 139 12.14 1.08 -23.07
CA PHE A 139 11.25 1.33 -21.93
C PHE A 139 9.85 0.76 -22.17
N LEU A 140 9.34 0.86 -23.41
CA LEU A 140 8.07 0.23 -23.77
C LEU A 140 8.16 -1.30 -23.64
N GLU A 141 9.26 -1.89 -24.11
CA GLU A 141 9.48 -3.33 -23.99
C GLU A 141 9.59 -3.79 -22.54
N PHE A 142 10.23 -2.99 -21.67
CA PHE A 142 10.27 -3.26 -20.24
C PHE A 142 8.87 -3.33 -19.58
N LEU A 143 7.88 -2.62 -20.10
CA LEU A 143 6.53 -2.57 -19.53
C LEU A 143 5.59 -3.68 -20.02
N LYS A 144 5.99 -4.44 -21.06
CA LYS A 144 5.21 -5.57 -21.58
C LYS A 144 5.43 -6.82 -20.75
#